data_AF-A0AAD7D5N7-F1
#
_entry.id   AF-A0AAD7D5N7-F1
#
_cell.length_a   1.000
_cell.length_b   1.000
_cell.length_c   1.000
_cell.angle_alpha   90.00
_cell.angle_beta   90.00
_cell.angle_gamma   90.00
#
_symmetry.space_group_name_H-M   'P 1'
#
loop_
_entity.id
_entity.type
_entity.pdbx_description
1 polymer ?
#
loop_
_entity_poly.entity_id
_entity_poly.type
_entity_poly.pdbx_seq_one_letter_code
_entity_poly.pdbx_strand_id
1 'polypeptide(L)'
;METPSFSFFEALVQGLNFSGFGGIALGSAGVLIAADGYRRARDALLRLGLSPTDTCLAALANEDLYAKNTRDSPKMGESGDVDPWFWTVGRPANLTVRQEADWSVEMDRVKWFRDRANRDRAVEQKETVEAEFGRTIKSFTQSATAWKTLESMSEKNSGRAAYAHLKDLMYTELARQCAELHAKAPGLSDQDRLDEEASELLEMKRKGLLNTTLSESWKDYLPVI
;
A
#
# COMPACT_ATOMS: atom_id res chain seq x y z
N MET A 1 -42.19 0.86 -11.07
CA MET A 1 -41.63 0.09 -9.93
C MET A 1 -40.14 0.13 -10.10
N GLU A 2 -39.51 1.12 -9.47
CA GLU A 2 -38.08 1.38 -9.60
C GLU A 2 -37.31 0.48 -8.61
N THR A 3 -36.29 -0.20 -9.11
CA THR A 3 -35.45 -1.12 -8.35
C THR A 3 -34.46 -0.35 -7.46
N PRO A 4 -34.42 -0.56 -6.13
CA PRO A 4 -33.56 0.20 -5.22
C PRO A 4 -32.13 -0.38 -5.10
N SER A 5 -31.67 -1.19 -6.05
CA SER A 5 -30.34 -1.85 -5.97
C SER A 5 -29.16 -0.91 -6.21
N PHE A 6 -29.39 0.24 -6.84
CA PHE A 6 -28.33 1.24 -7.12
C PHE A 6 -27.97 2.08 -5.88
N SER A 7 -28.87 2.18 -4.90
CA SER A 7 -28.74 3.12 -3.78
C SER A 7 -27.76 2.66 -2.69
N PHE A 8 -27.58 1.35 -2.48
CA PHE A 8 -26.73 0.85 -1.39
C PHE A 8 -25.23 1.08 -1.67
N PHE A 9 -24.75 0.75 -2.86
CA PHE A 9 -23.34 0.93 -3.23
C PHE A 9 -22.98 2.40 -3.42
N GLU A 10 -23.86 3.19 -4.02
CA GLU A 10 -23.62 4.62 -4.22
C GLU A 10 -23.63 5.39 -2.89
N ALA A 11 -24.52 5.04 -1.95
CA ALA A 11 -24.54 5.65 -0.61
C ALA A 11 -23.34 5.24 0.26
N LEU A 12 -22.83 4.01 0.12
CA LEU A 12 -21.63 3.56 0.83
C LEU A 12 -20.37 4.26 0.28
N VAL A 13 -20.26 4.37 -1.05
CA VAL A 13 -19.14 5.05 -1.72
C VAL A 13 -19.18 6.57 -1.52
N GLN A 14 -20.35 7.21 -1.61
CA GLN A 14 -20.48 8.65 -1.37
C GLN A 14 -20.36 9.00 0.13
N GLY A 15 -20.86 8.15 1.02
CA GLY A 15 -20.77 8.33 2.48
C GLY A 15 -19.36 8.14 3.05
N LEU A 16 -18.49 7.37 2.39
CA LEU A 16 -17.09 7.16 2.79
C LEU A 16 -16.08 8.06 2.06
N ASN A 17 -16.46 8.67 0.93
CA ASN A 17 -15.62 9.65 0.22
C ASN A 17 -15.71 11.08 0.78
N PHE A 18 -16.64 11.34 1.72
CA PHE A 18 -16.88 12.67 2.29
C PHE A 18 -16.55 12.74 3.79
N SER A 19 -15.29 12.47 4.16
CA SER A 19 -14.75 13.03 5.41
C SER A 19 -13.22 13.07 5.37
N GLY A 20 -12.69 14.24 5.04
CA GLY A 20 -11.37 14.63 5.50
C GLY A 20 -11.41 14.83 7.00
N PHE A 21 -11.38 13.76 7.79
CA PHE A 21 -11.06 13.76 9.21
C PHE A 21 -10.52 12.38 9.56
N GLY A 22 -9.31 12.35 10.11
CA GLY A 22 -8.56 11.12 10.35
C GLY A 22 -9.16 10.22 11.41
N GLY A 23 -8.69 8.97 11.39
CA GLY A 23 -8.78 8.05 12.51
C GLY A 23 -10.08 7.27 12.58
N ILE A 24 -9.96 5.97 12.30
CA ILE A 24 -10.74 4.84 12.87
C ILE A 24 -12.05 5.29 13.55
N ALA A 25 -13.15 5.24 12.81
CA ALA A 25 -14.47 5.27 13.41
C ALA A 25 -15.31 4.13 12.85
N LEU A 26 -15.51 3.13 13.70
CA LEU A 26 -16.72 2.31 13.75
C LEU A 26 -17.93 3.14 13.30
N GLY A 27 -18.61 2.69 12.24
CA GLY A 27 -20.02 3.02 11.98
C GLY A 27 -20.36 4.50 11.88
N SER A 28 -20.17 5.09 10.69
CA SER A 28 -21.03 6.22 10.32
C SER A 28 -22.48 5.72 10.30
N ALA A 29 -23.43 6.53 10.77
CA ALA A 29 -24.84 6.13 10.84
C ALA A 29 -25.37 5.64 9.48
N GLY A 30 -24.88 6.21 8.38
CA GLY A 30 -25.20 5.77 7.03
C GLY A 30 -24.76 4.34 6.70
N VAL A 31 -23.55 3.94 7.12
CA VAL A 31 -23.03 2.57 6.90
C VAL A 31 -23.86 1.54 7.66
N LEU A 32 -24.24 1.84 8.91
CA LEU A 32 -25.07 0.95 9.72
C LEU A 32 -26.50 0.81 9.14
N ILE A 33 -27.11 1.91 8.73
CA ILE A 33 -28.45 1.90 8.10
C ILE A 33 -28.43 1.05 6.81
N ALA A 34 -27.39 1.22 6.00
CA ALA A 34 -27.20 0.45 4.79
C ALA A 34 -27.04 -1.05 5.13
N ALA A 35 -26.14 -1.39 6.07
CA ALA A 35 -25.88 -2.76 6.50
C ALA A 35 -27.16 -3.45 7.01
N ASP A 36 -27.97 -2.76 7.81
CA ASP A 36 -29.25 -3.28 8.29
C ASP A 36 -30.26 -3.44 7.15
N GLY A 37 -30.23 -2.57 6.14
CA GLY A 37 -30.97 -2.74 4.90
C GLY A 37 -30.62 -4.05 4.20
N TYR A 38 -29.33 -4.32 4.02
CA TYR A 38 -28.83 -5.56 3.41
C TYR A 38 -29.24 -6.80 4.22
N ARG A 39 -29.05 -6.78 5.54
CA ARG A 39 -29.41 -7.91 6.43
C ARG A 39 -30.89 -8.26 6.33
N ARG A 40 -31.78 -7.26 6.36
CA ARG A 40 -33.23 -7.47 6.19
C ARG A 40 -33.58 -8.06 4.82
N ALA A 41 -32.96 -7.56 3.76
CA ALA A 41 -33.19 -8.07 2.41
C ALA A 41 -32.69 -9.53 2.28
N ARG A 42 -31.53 -9.85 2.84
CA ARG A 42 -30.97 -11.20 2.86
C ARG A 42 -31.86 -12.16 3.64
N ASP A 43 -32.37 -11.76 4.81
CA ASP A 43 -33.30 -12.58 5.60
C ASP A 43 -34.59 -12.89 4.82
N ALA A 44 -35.10 -11.92 4.05
CA ALA A 44 -36.25 -12.15 3.17
C ALA A 44 -35.90 -13.15 2.05
N LEU A 45 -34.73 -13.04 1.43
CA LEU A 45 -34.28 -13.97 0.39
C LEU A 45 -34.07 -15.39 0.92
N LEU A 46 -33.52 -15.55 2.12
CA LEU A 46 -33.40 -16.86 2.77
C LEU A 46 -34.78 -17.50 2.99
N ARG A 47 -35.79 -16.71 3.40
CA ARG A 47 -37.18 -17.18 3.53
C ARG A 47 -37.81 -17.57 2.19
N LEU A 48 -37.37 -16.96 1.09
CA LEU A 48 -37.80 -17.29 -0.27
C LEU A 48 -37.05 -18.50 -0.87
N GLY A 49 -36.10 -19.09 -0.14
CA GLY A 49 -35.39 -20.30 -0.56
C GLY A 49 -33.97 -20.07 -1.07
N LEU A 50 -33.35 -18.91 -0.82
CA LEU A 50 -31.93 -18.70 -1.07
C LEU A 50 -31.09 -19.65 -0.21
N SER A 51 -30.04 -20.23 -0.81
CA SER A 51 -29.10 -21.07 -0.06
C SER A 51 -28.33 -20.23 0.97
N PRO A 52 -28.25 -20.67 2.25
CA PRO A 52 -27.45 -19.99 3.27
C PRO A 52 -25.95 -19.92 2.95
N THR A 53 -25.46 -20.81 2.07
CA THR A 53 -24.04 -20.93 1.68
C THR A 53 -23.72 -20.20 0.36
N ASP A 54 -24.62 -19.35 -0.14
CA ASP A 54 -24.34 -18.57 -1.34
C ASP A 54 -23.21 -17.57 -1.08
N THR A 55 -22.11 -17.71 -1.82
CA THR A 55 -20.93 -16.82 -1.76
C THR A 55 -21.20 -15.43 -2.34
N CYS A 56 -22.20 -15.26 -3.20
CA CYS A 56 -22.53 -13.96 -3.80
C CYS A 56 -23.32 -13.05 -2.84
N LEU A 57 -24.11 -13.64 -1.95
CA LEU A 57 -24.90 -12.94 -0.93
C LEU A 57 -24.58 -13.50 0.46
N ALA A 58 -23.30 -13.44 0.82
CA ALA A 58 -22.81 -13.96 2.09
C ALA A 58 -23.37 -13.16 3.29
N ALA A 59 -23.28 -13.75 4.49
CA ALA A 59 -23.68 -13.05 5.70
C ALA A 59 -22.77 -11.83 5.94
N LEU A 60 -23.36 -10.69 6.30
CA LEU A 60 -22.63 -9.45 6.57
C LEU A 60 -22.48 -9.24 8.08
N ALA A 61 -21.30 -9.53 8.60
CA ALA A 61 -20.96 -9.32 10.00
C ALA A 61 -20.66 -7.84 10.27
N ASN A 62 -20.58 -7.43 11.54
CA ASN A 62 -20.21 -6.05 11.87
C ASN A 62 -18.72 -5.81 11.61
N GLU A 63 -17.92 -6.87 11.74
CA GLU A 63 -16.49 -6.93 11.50
C GLU A 63 -16.17 -6.66 10.02
N ASP A 64 -17.11 -6.96 9.12
CA ASP A 64 -16.97 -6.70 7.69
C ASP A 64 -17.25 -5.23 7.31
N LEU A 65 -17.78 -4.41 8.24
CA LEU A 65 -18.16 -3.00 7.99
C LEU A 65 -16.97 -2.03 8.04
N TYR A 66 -15.81 -2.46 7.57
CA TYR A 66 -14.67 -1.59 7.38
C TYR A 66 -14.30 -1.51 5.90
N ALA A 67 -13.66 -0.42 5.52
CA ALA A 67 -13.02 -0.24 4.24
C ALA A 67 -11.57 0.14 4.51
N LYS A 68 -10.62 -0.43 3.75
CA LYS A 68 -9.27 0.13 3.74
C LYS A 68 -9.33 1.54 3.19
N ASN A 69 -8.74 2.49 3.90
CA ASN A 69 -8.66 3.85 3.40
C ASN A 69 -7.60 3.92 2.30
N THR A 70 -8.03 3.81 1.05
CA THR A 70 -7.14 3.85 -0.12
C THR A 70 -6.47 5.20 -0.34
N ARG A 71 -6.89 6.26 0.39
CA ARG A 71 -6.27 7.58 0.34
C ARG A 71 -5.05 7.67 1.26
N ASP A 72 -5.06 6.93 2.36
CA ASP A 72 -3.96 6.93 3.32
C ASP A 72 -2.85 6.00 2.84
N SER A 73 -1.62 6.26 3.28
CA SER A 73 -0.52 5.31 3.06
C SER A 73 -0.83 4.00 3.80
N PRO A 74 -0.58 2.84 3.16
CA PRO A 74 -0.75 1.55 3.82
C PRO A 74 0.05 1.50 5.13
N LYS A 75 -0.56 0.99 6.19
CA LYS A 75 0.12 0.78 7.46
C LYS A 75 0.92 -0.52 7.41
N MET A 76 2.02 -0.56 8.16
CA MET A 76 2.81 -1.78 8.37
C MET A 76 1.89 -2.89 8.90
N GLY A 77 1.79 -4.02 8.18
CA GLY A 77 0.93 -5.16 8.53
C GLY A 77 -0.45 -5.20 7.85
N GLU A 78 -0.88 -4.11 7.20
CA GLU A 78 -2.20 -4.03 6.52
C GLU A 78 -2.28 -4.88 5.23
N SER A 79 -1.13 -5.37 4.74
CA SER A 79 -1.06 -6.30 3.62
C SER A 79 -1.59 -7.70 3.95
N GLY A 80 -1.61 -8.09 5.23
CA GLY A 80 -2.14 -9.37 5.70
C GLY A 80 -3.65 -9.40 5.87
N ASP A 81 -4.28 -8.23 5.97
CA ASP A 81 -5.73 -8.13 6.16
C ASP A 81 -6.44 -8.35 4.83
N VAL A 82 -7.36 -9.31 4.78
CA VAL A 82 -8.18 -9.59 3.59
C VAL A 82 -9.34 -8.61 3.57
N ASP A 83 -9.52 -7.91 2.45
CA ASP A 83 -10.67 -7.00 2.29
C ASP A 83 -11.99 -7.79 2.41
N PRO A 84 -13.04 -7.20 3.02
CA PRO A 84 -14.34 -7.86 3.11
C PRO A 84 -14.86 -8.28 1.74
N TRP A 85 -15.58 -9.41 1.71
CA TRP A 85 -16.00 -10.09 0.48
C TRP A 85 -16.80 -9.22 -0.50
N PHE A 86 -17.42 -8.13 -0.02
CA PHE A 86 -18.23 -7.21 -0.81
C PHE A 86 -17.45 -6.01 -1.41
N TRP A 87 -16.15 -5.85 -1.09
CA TRP A 87 -15.29 -4.77 -1.62
C TRP A 87 -14.73 -5.02 -3.03
N THR A 88 -15.28 -5.99 -3.76
CA THR A 88 -15.08 -6.05 -5.21
C THR A 88 -15.73 -4.83 -5.86
N VAL A 89 -14.98 -4.08 -6.65
CA VAL A 89 -15.46 -2.93 -7.43
C VAL A 89 -16.80 -3.29 -8.06
N GLY A 90 -17.84 -2.50 -7.74
CA GLY A 90 -19.24 -2.86 -7.97
C GLY A 90 -19.46 -3.48 -9.34
N ARG A 91 -19.81 -4.77 -9.34
CA ARG A 91 -20.09 -5.52 -10.57
C ARG A 91 -21.29 -4.87 -11.28
N PRO A 92 -21.16 -4.49 -12.57
CA PRO A 92 -22.29 -4.01 -13.35
C PRO A 92 -23.41 -5.05 -13.35
N ALA A 93 -24.65 -4.62 -13.11
CA ALA A 93 -25.79 -5.52 -13.17
C ALA A 93 -26.01 -6.02 -14.61
N ASN A 94 -26.49 -7.26 -14.75
CA ASN A 94 -26.89 -7.88 -16.03
C ASN A 94 -25.75 -8.17 -17.04
N LEU A 95 -24.53 -8.46 -16.57
CA LEU A 95 -23.45 -8.94 -17.44
C LEU A 95 -23.68 -10.40 -17.87
N THR A 96 -23.37 -10.70 -19.14
CA THR A 96 -23.23 -12.08 -19.59
C THR A 96 -22.01 -12.75 -18.95
N VAL A 97 -21.96 -14.08 -18.90
CA VAL A 97 -20.82 -14.85 -18.34
C VAL A 97 -19.48 -14.41 -18.92
N ARG A 98 -19.44 -14.11 -20.23
CA ARG A 98 -18.23 -13.63 -20.90
C ARG A 98 -17.83 -12.23 -20.43
N GLN A 99 -18.78 -11.31 -20.35
CA GLN A 99 -18.51 -9.95 -19.89
C GLN A 99 -18.14 -9.91 -18.39
N GLU A 100 -18.63 -10.87 -17.60
CA GLU A 100 -18.22 -11.04 -16.21
C GLU A 100 -16.75 -11.49 -16.11
N ALA A 101 -16.33 -12.47 -16.91
CA ALA A 101 -14.92 -12.88 -16.97
C ALA A 101 -14.01 -11.72 -17.41
N ASP A 102 -14.42 -10.96 -18.43
CA ASP A 102 -13.68 -9.78 -18.90
C ASP A 102 -13.59 -8.70 -17.80
N TRP A 103 -14.69 -8.46 -17.06
CA TRP A 103 -14.71 -7.51 -15.95
C TRP A 103 -13.77 -7.91 -14.81
N SER A 104 -13.79 -9.18 -14.41
CA SER A 104 -12.90 -9.70 -13.36
C SER A 104 -11.43 -9.54 -13.75
N VAL A 105 -11.07 -9.83 -15.00
CA VAL A 105 -9.70 -9.66 -15.51
C VAL A 105 -9.27 -8.19 -15.48
N GLU A 106 -10.15 -7.26 -15.87
CA GLU A 106 -9.83 -5.83 -15.79
C GLU A 106 -9.71 -5.35 -14.34
N MET A 107 -10.48 -5.89 -13.41
CA MET A 107 -10.35 -5.56 -11.99
C MET A 107 -9.04 -6.07 -11.38
N ASP A 108 -8.65 -7.30 -11.69
CA ASP A 108 -7.35 -7.84 -11.29
C ASP A 108 -6.21 -7.02 -11.88
N ARG A 109 -6.34 -6.57 -13.13
CA ARG A 109 -5.36 -5.70 -13.77
C ARG A 109 -5.26 -4.35 -13.06
N VAL A 110 -6.37 -3.69 -12.76
CA VAL A 110 -6.38 -2.41 -12.02
C VAL A 110 -5.77 -2.58 -10.64
N LYS A 111 -6.13 -3.65 -9.92
CA LYS A 111 -5.55 -3.98 -8.61
C LYS A 111 -4.03 -4.15 -8.73
N TRP A 112 -3.57 -4.93 -9.70
CA TRP A 112 -2.15 -5.14 -9.94
C TRP A 112 -1.40 -3.82 -10.20
N PHE A 113 -1.95 -2.92 -11.02
CA PHE A 113 -1.33 -1.62 -11.27
C PHE A 113 -1.24 -0.76 -10.00
N ARG A 114 -2.27 -0.77 -9.15
CA ARG A 114 -2.28 -0.05 -7.88
C ARG A 114 -1.25 -0.62 -6.91
N ASP A 115 -1.24 -1.94 -6.73
CA ASP A 115 -0.31 -2.63 -5.84
C ASP A 115 1.14 -2.39 -6.28
N ARG A 116 1.39 -2.46 -7.60
CA ARG A 116 2.69 -2.13 -8.19
C ARG A 116 3.08 -0.67 -7.94
N ALA A 117 2.18 0.28 -8.20
CA ALA A 117 2.46 1.70 -7.96
C ALA A 117 2.76 2.00 -6.49
N ASN A 118 2.06 1.32 -5.56
CA ASN A 118 2.31 1.43 -4.13
C ASN A 118 3.67 0.84 -3.73
N ARG A 119 4.04 -0.33 -4.28
CA ARG A 119 5.38 -0.91 -4.10
C ARG A 119 6.45 0.08 -4.58
N ASP A 120 6.32 0.58 -5.80
CA ASP A 120 7.32 1.46 -6.42
C ASP A 120 7.47 2.76 -5.60
N ARG A 121 6.36 3.34 -5.12
CA ARG A 121 6.39 4.48 -4.19
C ARG A 121 7.08 4.15 -2.87
N ALA A 122 6.83 2.97 -2.29
CA ALA A 122 7.46 2.58 -1.03
C ALA A 122 8.99 2.42 -1.20
N VAL A 123 9.43 1.86 -2.33
CA VAL A 123 10.86 1.78 -2.70
C VAL A 123 11.46 3.18 -2.83
N GLU A 124 10.82 4.09 -3.57
CA GLU A 124 11.30 5.48 -3.74
C GLU A 124 11.41 6.21 -2.38
N GLN A 125 10.42 6.04 -1.50
CA GLN A 125 10.44 6.63 -0.17
C GLN A 125 11.61 6.11 0.66
N LYS A 126 11.91 4.81 0.56
CA LYS A 126 13.07 4.20 1.22
C LYS A 126 14.37 4.81 0.71
N GLU A 127 14.58 4.81 -0.60
CA GLU A 127 15.79 5.39 -1.23
C GLU A 127 15.97 6.86 -0.87
N THR A 128 14.87 7.62 -0.82
CA THR A 128 14.88 9.02 -0.41
C THR A 128 15.36 9.17 1.03
N VAL A 129 14.83 8.37 1.96
CA VAL A 129 15.22 8.42 3.37
C VAL A 129 16.70 8.06 3.56
N GLU A 130 17.19 7.01 2.88
CA GLU A 130 18.61 6.62 2.92
C GLU A 130 19.52 7.74 2.37
N ALA A 131 19.13 8.35 1.25
CA ALA A 131 19.85 9.47 0.67
C ALA A 131 19.88 10.69 1.61
N GLU A 132 18.77 11.00 2.29
CA GLU A 132 18.68 12.10 3.25
C GLU A 132 19.51 11.88 4.52
N PHE A 133 19.57 10.64 5.03
CA PHE A 133 20.50 10.29 6.11
C PHE A 133 21.96 10.53 5.67
N GLY A 134 22.32 10.07 4.48
CA GLY A 134 23.65 10.29 3.91
C GLY A 134 24.00 11.77 3.74
N ARG A 135 23.05 12.59 3.28
CA ARG A 135 23.22 14.05 3.14
C ARG A 135 23.40 14.71 4.51
N THR A 136 22.59 14.34 5.48
CA THR A 136 22.60 14.93 6.82
C THR A 136 23.90 14.62 7.57
N ILE A 137 24.36 13.36 7.53
CA ILE A 137 25.66 12.96 8.13
C ILE A 137 26.81 13.76 7.50
N LYS A 138 26.83 13.89 6.16
CA LYS A 138 27.85 14.69 5.46
C LYS A 138 27.79 16.17 5.88
N SER A 139 26.60 16.75 5.95
CA SER A 139 26.40 18.15 6.35
C SER A 139 26.93 18.43 7.77
N PHE A 140 26.61 17.55 8.73
CA PHE A 140 27.12 17.68 10.10
C PHE A 140 28.64 17.48 10.18
N THR A 141 29.19 16.51 9.46
CA THR A 141 30.64 16.28 9.41
C THR A 141 31.39 17.48 8.82
N GLN A 142 30.86 18.07 7.74
CA GLN A 142 31.41 19.29 7.14
C GLN A 142 31.33 20.47 8.11
N SER A 143 30.20 20.62 8.81
CA SER A 143 30.01 21.68 9.82
C SER A 143 30.99 21.53 10.97
N ALA A 144 31.17 20.32 11.51
CA ALA A 144 32.16 20.00 12.55
C ALA A 144 33.58 20.40 12.09
N THR A 145 33.98 19.96 10.90
CA THR A 145 35.28 20.31 10.29
C THR A 145 35.48 21.81 10.15
N ALA A 146 34.45 22.56 9.74
CA ALA A 146 34.50 24.01 9.63
C ALA A 146 34.69 24.68 11.01
N TRP A 147 33.95 24.24 12.02
CA TRP A 147 34.09 24.75 13.40
C TRP A 147 35.46 24.42 14.00
N LYS A 148 35.98 23.21 13.77
CA LYS A 148 37.33 22.82 14.17
C LYS A 148 38.42 23.67 13.50
N THR A 149 38.22 24.01 12.23
CA THR A 149 39.11 24.94 11.52
C THR A 149 39.05 26.33 12.17
N LEU A 150 37.85 26.85 12.48
CA LEU A 150 37.68 28.13 13.16
C LEU A 150 38.28 28.15 14.57
N GLU A 151 38.22 27.04 15.29
CA GLU A 151 38.89 26.87 16.59
C GLU A 151 40.40 27.08 16.45
N SER A 152 41.04 26.38 15.51
CA SER A 152 42.48 26.51 15.25
C SER A 152 42.89 27.92 14.80
N MET A 153 42.00 28.65 14.12
CA MET A 153 42.24 30.04 13.73
C MET A 153 42.03 31.05 14.87
N SER A 154 41.38 30.64 15.96
CA SER A 154 40.95 31.52 17.05
C SER A 154 41.81 31.39 18.33
N GLU A 155 42.99 30.76 18.25
CA GLU A 155 43.89 30.51 19.39
C GLU A 155 44.15 31.74 20.29
N LYS A 156 44.17 32.94 19.70
CA LYS A 156 44.41 34.20 20.42
C LYS A 156 43.20 34.71 21.22
N ASN A 157 42.00 34.18 21.00
CA ASN A 157 40.77 34.56 21.69
C ASN A 157 40.10 33.31 22.26
N SER A 158 40.39 33.05 23.54
CA SER A 158 39.95 31.85 24.27
C SER A 158 38.43 31.66 24.24
N GLY A 159 37.64 32.73 24.27
CA GLY A 159 36.17 32.65 24.19
C GLY A 159 35.68 32.17 22.82
N ARG A 160 36.28 32.67 21.73
CA ARG A 160 35.94 32.24 20.37
C ARG A 160 36.38 30.80 20.10
N ALA A 161 37.57 30.42 20.58
CA ALA A 161 38.06 29.05 20.50
C ALA A 161 37.15 28.08 21.27
N ALA A 162 36.78 28.40 22.51
CA ALA A 162 35.89 27.57 23.32
C ALA A 162 34.49 27.39 22.69
N TYR A 163 33.93 28.45 22.09
CA TYR A 163 32.65 28.35 21.38
C TYR A 163 32.74 27.50 20.11
N ALA A 164 33.81 27.66 19.33
CA ALA A 164 34.04 26.86 18.14
C ALA A 164 34.20 25.37 18.48
N HIS A 165 34.96 25.05 19.52
CA HIS A 165 35.11 23.70 20.06
C HIS A 165 33.75 23.10 20.51
N LEU A 166 32.92 23.88 21.22
CA LEU A 166 31.57 23.44 21.60
C LEU A 166 30.73 23.08 20.38
N LYS A 167 30.83 23.85 19.29
CA LYS A 167 30.10 23.58 18.05
C LYS A 167 30.65 22.38 17.28
N ASP A 168 31.96 22.21 17.23
CA ASP A 168 32.58 21.00 16.66
C ASP A 168 32.08 19.73 17.37
N LEU A 169 32.12 19.73 18.70
CA LEU A 169 31.59 18.63 19.51
C LEU A 169 30.10 18.37 19.25
N MET A 170 29.28 19.43 19.22
CA MET A 170 27.85 19.32 18.97
C MET A 170 27.56 18.68 17.60
N TYR A 171 28.21 19.14 16.52
CA TYR A 171 27.97 18.60 15.18
C TYR A 171 28.54 17.19 15.01
N THR A 172 29.67 16.88 15.65
CA THR A 172 30.23 15.52 15.70
C THR A 172 29.24 14.56 16.35
N GLU A 173 28.64 14.97 17.48
CA GLU A 173 27.66 14.17 18.19
C GLU A 173 26.36 13.98 17.38
N LEU A 174 25.88 15.03 16.70
CA LEU A 174 24.72 14.92 15.80
C LEU A 174 25.00 13.97 14.62
N ALA A 175 26.19 14.03 14.02
CA ALA A 175 26.59 13.09 12.96
C ALA A 175 26.59 11.64 13.46
N ARG A 176 27.13 11.41 14.68
CA ARG A 176 27.14 10.10 15.34
C ARG A 176 25.72 9.59 15.58
N GLN A 177 24.84 10.41 16.16
CA GLN A 177 23.45 10.03 16.43
C GLN A 177 22.70 9.70 15.13
N CYS A 178 22.87 10.50 14.07
CA CYS A 178 22.28 10.19 12.76
C CYS A 178 22.80 8.87 12.18
N ALA A 179 24.10 8.60 12.29
CA ALA A 179 24.66 7.32 11.85
C ALA A 179 24.13 6.12 12.65
N GLU A 180 23.96 6.28 13.97
CA GLU A 180 23.35 5.25 14.81
C GLU A 180 21.88 5.01 14.50
N LEU A 181 21.11 6.08 14.25
CA LEU A 181 19.72 5.96 13.82
C LEU A 181 19.61 5.29 12.45
N HIS A 182 20.50 5.64 11.52
CA HIS A 182 20.57 4.99 10.21
C HIS A 182 20.93 3.50 10.33
N ALA A 183 21.82 3.12 11.25
CA ALA A 183 22.20 1.73 11.49
C ALA A 183 21.14 0.93 12.28
N LYS A 184 20.38 1.59 13.17
CA LYS A 184 19.29 0.98 13.96
C LYS A 184 17.98 0.91 13.19
N ALA A 185 17.79 1.78 12.20
CA ALA A 185 16.71 1.60 11.24
C ALA A 185 16.84 0.17 10.72
N PRO A 186 15.79 -0.67 10.87
CA PRO A 186 15.87 -2.07 10.50
C PRO A 186 16.46 -2.12 9.11
N GLY A 187 17.61 -2.78 8.98
CA GLY A 187 18.28 -3.00 7.72
C GLY A 187 17.30 -3.76 6.83
N LEU A 188 16.52 -3.01 6.06
CA LEU A 188 15.70 -3.54 4.98
C LEU A 188 16.61 -4.19 3.93
N SER A 189 17.94 -4.02 3.98
CA SER A 189 18.88 -4.60 3.01
C SER A 189 18.82 -6.12 2.90
N ASP A 190 18.66 -6.85 4.01
CA ASP A 190 18.66 -8.32 3.97
C ASP A 190 17.31 -8.88 3.55
N GLN A 191 16.22 -8.25 3.98
CA GLN A 191 14.86 -8.61 3.57
C GLN A 191 14.60 -8.20 2.10
N ASP A 192 15.04 -7.02 1.70
CA ASP A 192 14.90 -6.54 0.31
C ASP A 192 15.80 -7.32 -0.65
N ARG A 193 17.01 -7.75 -0.25
CA ARG A 193 17.81 -8.67 -1.06
C ARG A 193 17.06 -9.97 -1.32
N LEU A 194 16.41 -10.51 -0.29
CA LEU A 194 15.63 -11.74 -0.41
C LEU A 194 14.37 -11.52 -1.25
N ASP A 195 13.73 -10.36 -1.16
CA ASP A 195 12.54 -10.00 -1.93
C ASP A 195 12.89 -9.68 -3.41
N GLU A 196 14.08 -9.14 -3.67
CA GLU A 196 14.62 -8.85 -5.00
C GLU A 196 15.08 -10.16 -5.68
N GLU A 197 15.80 -11.04 -4.96
CA GLU A 197 16.08 -12.41 -5.41
C GLU A 197 14.78 -13.20 -5.68
N ALA A 198 13.76 -13.07 -4.82
CA ALA A 198 12.46 -13.72 -5.03
C ALA A 198 11.70 -13.15 -6.24
N SER A 199 11.78 -11.83 -6.47
CA SER A 199 11.18 -11.16 -7.63
C SER A 199 11.86 -11.56 -8.94
N GLU A 200 13.19 -11.65 -8.95
CA GLU A 200 13.96 -12.15 -10.10
C GLU A 200 13.63 -13.61 -10.39
N LEU A 201 13.51 -14.46 -9.37
CA LEU A 201 13.10 -15.86 -9.52
C LEU A 201 11.67 -15.99 -10.06
N LEU A 202 10.74 -15.14 -9.62
CA LEU A 202 9.38 -15.08 -10.15
C LEU A 202 9.36 -14.60 -11.60
N GLU A 203 10.20 -13.64 -11.96
CA GLU A 203 10.30 -13.14 -13.33
C GLU A 203 10.96 -14.17 -14.26
N MET A 204 11.98 -14.88 -13.78
CA MET A 204 12.56 -16.04 -14.49
C MET A 204 11.54 -17.16 -14.65
N LYS A 205 10.77 -17.50 -13.62
CA LYS A 205 9.68 -18.48 -13.72
C LYS A 205 8.62 -18.03 -14.72
N ARG A 206 8.23 -16.75 -14.73
CA ARG A 206 7.28 -16.18 -15.71
C ARG A 206 7.80 -16.27 -17.14
N LYS A 207 9.07 -15.90 -17.37
CA LYS A 207 9.74 -16.02 -18.70
C LYS A 207 9.90 -17.49 -19.12
N GLY A 208 10.20 -18.37 -18.18
CA GLY A 208 10.26 -19.82 -18.40
C GLY A 208 8.91 -20.44 -18.76
N LEU A 209 7.83 -20.03 -18.06
CA LEU A 209 6.45 -20.40 -18.35
C LEU A 209 5.98 -19.87 -19.72
N LEU A 210 6.40 -18.67 -20.10
CA LEU A 210 6.13 -18.12 -21.44
C LEU A 210 6.87 -18.92 -22.53
N ASN A 211 8.10 -19.37 -22.30
CA ASN A 211 8.85 -20.16 -23.28
C ASN A 211 8.35 -21.60 -23.43
N THR A 212 7.80 -22.23 -22.38
CA THR A 212 7.21 -23.57 -22.49
C THR A 212 5.78 -23.55 -23.04
N THR A 213 4.98 -22.52 -22.74
CA THR A 213 3.60 -22.43 -23.24
C THR A 213 3.47 -21.89 -24.68
N LEU A 214 4.45 -21.12 -25.17
CA LEU A 214 4.43 -20.64 -26.56
C LEU A 214 5.04 -21.60 -27.59
N SER A 215 5.75 -22.66 -27.19
CA SER A 215 6.45 -23.54 -28.15
C SER A 215 5.63 -24.72 -28.70
N GLU A 216 4.47 -25.05 -28.10
CA GLU A 216 3.71 -26.27 -28.49
C GLU A 216 2.24 -26.07 -28.87
N SER A 217 1.63 -24.87 -28.77
CA SER A 217 0.16 -24.74 -28.91
C SER A 217 -0.37 -24.11 -30.20
N TRP A 218 0.47 -23.48 -31.04
CA TRP A 218 -0.02 -22.68 -32.19
C TRP A 218 0.27 -23.27 -33.57
N LYS A 219 1.06 -24.35 -33.66
CA LYS A 219 1.38 -25.00 -34.94
C LYS A 219 0.23 -25.85 -35.50
N ASP A 220 -0.75 -26.19 -34.67
CA ASP A 220 -1.88 -27.04 -35.06
C ASP A 220 -3.13 -26.26 -35.52
N TYR A 221 -3.07 -24.92 -35.54
CA TYR A 221 -4.20 -24.04 -35.90
C TYR A 221 -3.92 -23.13 -37.12
N LEU A 222 -3.18 -23.61 -38.11
CA LEU A 222 -3.15 -22.98 -39.43
C LEU A 222 -3.92 -23.85 -40.43
N PRO A 223 -5.04 -23.38 -41.00
CA PRO A 223 -5.72 -24.11 -42.07
C PRO A 223 -4.82 -24.15 -43.31
N VAL A 224 -4.67 -25.36 -43.86
CA VAL A 224 -4.06 -25.61 -45.17
C VAL A 224 -4.86 -24.84 -46.23
N ILE A 225 -4.21 -23.89 -46.89
CA ILE A 225 -4.62 -23.33 -48.18
C ILE A 225 -3.63 -23.85 -49.23
#